data_AF-A0A6P0KJY7-F1
#
_entry.id   AF-A0A6P0KJY7-F1
#
_cell.length_a   1.000
_cell.length_b   1.000
_cell.length_c   1.000
_cell.angle_alpha   90.00
_cell.angle_beta   90.00
_cell.angle_gamma   90.00
#
_symmetry.space_group_name_H-M   'P 1'
#
loop_
_entity.id
_entity.type
_entity.pdbx_description
1 polymer ?
#
loop_
_entity_poly.entity_id
_entity_poly.type
_entity_poly.pdbx_seq_one_letter_code
_entity_poly.pdbx_strand_id
1 'polypeptide(L)'
;MNYTYRIYPSAAQQELMLRWLETCRRLYNRCLRDLKDWINSRKCQVDRCSIDREYIMSADIPFPGYMEQKRQLTQWKKTDPQLKAVHSQVTQDVVKRLHNSWEAFKQRGHGFPRFKKYGRYQSFLFPQFQKSPFVGNQIKLPMIGWVKINLHRYIPTGFRVKGVRVVSRCRGTKWFVVITIQADVSVPDTPSYGRAIGVDVGLNDFLATSDGLRIPRSKFFVDLQSELKLLQRRASRKQKGSKNWEKAQIKVSRLHHKIDNTRSDWQFKVAHALCDQADSIFVEDIDYRVMAKGFLGKHSLDASFGQFRELLKWVCWKRGKFLATVDHRGTSKQCPKCGAEWDNNLSIRWHTCTECGYSNNRDVASAEVIRNRGIEKYPRTIGERKPPAIGVLSGIFNLDKCYAGIPNCEIGKPALYS
;
A
#
# COMPACT_ATOMS: atom_id res chain seq x y z
N MET A 1 7.50 -8.27 10.02
CA MET A 1 7.73 -7.01 9.28
C MET A 1 8.02 -7.32 7.81
N ASN A 2 7.88 -6.34 6.91
CA ASN A 2 8.19 -6.52 5.48
C ASN A 2 9.24 -5.50 5.04
N TYR A 3 10.26 -5.94 4.31
CA TYR A 3 11.25 -5.08 3.66
C TYR A 3 11.20 -5.23 2.16
N THR A 4 11.20 -4.11 1.45
CA THR A 4 11.18 -4.07 -0.02
C THR A 4 12.55 -3.69 -0.55
N TYR A 5 13.07 -4.46 -1.49
CA TYR A 5 14.35 -4.22 -2.15
C TYR A 5 14.22 -4.33 -3.68
N ARG A 6 15.00 -3.54 -4.41
CA ARG A 6 15.10 -3.66 -5.86
C ARG A 6 16.01 -4.82 -6.23
N ILE A 7 15.61 -5.62 -7.21
CA ILE A 7 16.42 -6.70 -7.78
C ILE A 7 16.67 -6.46 -9.27
N TYR A 8 17.75 -7.04 -9.78
CA TYR A 8 18.22 -6.89 -11.15
C TYR A 8 18.39 -8.27 -11.80
N PRO A 9 17.28 -8.93 -12.18
CA PRO A 9 17.33 -10.18 -12.93
C PRO A 9 17.92 -9.96 -14.34
N SER A 10 18.65 -10.95 -14.84
CA SER A 10 19.13 -11.00 -16.23
C SER A 10 17.97 -11.08 -17.23
N ALA A 11 18.21 -10.85 -18.52
CA ALA A 11 17.16 -10.93 -19.54
C ALA A 11 16.44 -12.29 -19.55
N ALA A 12 17.19 -13.39 -19.48
CA ALA A 12 16.63 -14.74 -19.40
C ALA A 12 15.80 -14.96 -18.13
N GLN A 13 16.27 -14.46 -16.98
CA GLN A 13 15.50 -14.52 -15.73
C GLN A 13 14.22 -13.69 -15.80
N GLN A 14 14.25 -12.50 -16.40
CA GLN A 14 13.07 -11.66 -16.58
C GLN A 14 12.02 -12.35 -17.43
N GLU A 15 12.42 -12.97 -18.55
CA GLU A 15 11.51 -13.73 -19.42
C GLU A 15 10.87 -14.90 -18.66
N LEU A 16 11.67 -15.67 -17.92
CA LEU A 16 11.19 -16.76 -17.08
C LEU A 16 10.16 -16.27 -16.04
N MET A 17 10.48 -15.18 -15.34
CA MET A 17 9.61 -14.59 -14.32
C MET A 17 8.30 -14.04 -14.90
N LEU A 18 8.34 -13.47 -16.11
CA LEU A 18 7.12 -13.03 -16.83
C LEU A 18 6.26 -14.22 -17.24
N ARG A 19 6.88 -15.29 -17.75
CA ARG A 19 6.18 -16.54 -18.08
C ARG A 19 5.53 -17.14 -16.84
N TRP A 20 6.23 -17.15 -15.70
CA TRP A 20 5.67 -17.58 -14.42
C TRP A 20 4.45 -16.75 -13.98
N LEU A 21 4.52 -15.41 -14.10
CA LEU A 21 3.38 -14.54 -13.76
C LEU A 21 2.16 -14.85 -14.64
N GLU A 22 2.37 -15.12 -15.93
CA GLU A 22 1.29 -15.48 -16.85
C GLU A 22 0.71 -16.87 -16.53
N THR A 23 1.55 -17.86 -16.25
CA THR A 23 1.10 -19.18 -15.78
C THR A 23 0.30 -19.06 -14.47
N CYS A 24 0.76 -18.24 -13.52
CA CYS A 24 0.04 -17.97 -12.28
C CYS A 24 -1.31 -17.29 -12.53
N ARG A 25 -1.39 -16.35 -13.47
CA ARG A 25 -2.64 -15.71 -13.89
C ARG A 25 -3.64 -16.72 -14.46
N ARG A 26 -3.17 -17.61 -15.36
CA ARG A 26 -3.98 -18.68 -15.95
C ARG A 26 -4.49 -19.64 -14.89
N LEU A 27 -3.63 -20.07 -13.96
CA LEU A 27 -4.01 -20.94 -12.85
C LEU A 27 -5.08 -20.27 -11.96
N TYR A 28 -4.86 -19.02 -11.55
CA TYR A 28 -5.85 -18.26 -10.77
C TYR A 28 -7.21 -18.22 -11.47
N ASN A 29 -7.21 -17.93 -12.78
CA ASN A 29 -8.45 -17.84 -13.54
C ASN A 29 -9.10 -19.20 -13.77
N ARG A 30 -8.34 -20.27 -13.92
CA ARG A 30 -8.86 -21.64 -14.00
C ARG A 30 -9.60 -21.99 -12.71
N CYS A 31 -8.94 -21.85 -11.57
CA CYS A 31 -9.54 -22.09 -10.27
C CYS A 31 -10.78 -21.19 -9.99
N LEU A 32 -10.75 -19.94 -10.42
CA LEU A 32 -11.91 -19.04 -10.30
C LEU A 32 -13.06 -19.43 -11.25
N ARG A 33 -12.72 -19.99 -12.42
CA ARG A 33 -13.72 -20.52 -13.35
C ARG A 33 -14.42 -21.72 -12.73
N ASP A 34 -13.68 -22.67 -12.16
CA ASP A 34 -14.27 -23.84 -11.48
C ASP A 34 -15.26 -23.42 -10.39
N LEU A 35 -14.90 -22.40 -9.57
CA LEU A 35 -15.81 -21.83 -8.57
C LEU A 35 -17.08 -21.24 -9.20
N LYS A 36 -16.93 -20.46 -10.27
CA LYS A 36 -18.08 -19.82 -10.94
C LYS A 36 -18.99 -20.83 -11.61
N ASP A 37 -18.41 -21.82 -12.28
CA ASP A 37 -19.15 -22.87 -12.99
C ASP A 37 -19.92 -23.73 -11.97
N TRP A 38 -19.30 -24.13 -10.86
CA TRP A 38 -19.98 -24.85 -9.76
C TRP A 38 -21.14 -24.06 -9.13
N ILE A 39 -20.96 -22.74 -8.93
CA ILE A 39 -22.01 -21.87 -8.37
C ILE A 39 -23.14 -21.73 -9.37
N ASN A 40 -22.83 -21.48 -10.63
CA ASN A 40 -23.84 -21.25 -11.65
C ASN A 40 -24.61 -22.53 -11.99
N SER A 41 -23.99 -23.71 -11.88
CA SER A 41 -24.69 -25.00 -12.07
C SER A 41 -25.73 -25.27 -10.98
N ARG A 42 -25.64 -24.59 -9.83
CA ARG A 42 -26.58 -24.70 -8.69
C ARG A 42 -27.51 -23.50 -8.56
N LYS A 43 -27.37 -22.52 -9.46
CA LYS A 43 -28.27 -21.36 -9.54
C LYS A 43 -29.36 -21.67 -10.55
N CYS A 44 -30.51 -22.10 -10.07
CA CYS A 44 -31.76 -22.07 -10.80
C CYS A 44 -32.75 -21.13 -10.08
N GLN A 45 -33.77 -20.67 -10.79
CA GLN A 45 -34.96 -20.16 -10.11
C GLN A 45 -35.72 -21.35 -9.54
N VAL A 46 -36.40 -21.14 -8.41
CA VAL A 46 -37.08 -22.22 -7.67
C VAL A 46 -38.15 -22.91 -8.52
N ASP A 47 -38.73 -22.18 -9.48
CA ASP A 47 -39.90 -22.57 -10.27
C ASP A 47 -39.59 -22.93 -11.73
N ARG A 48 -38.35 -22.74 -12.22
CA ARG A 48 -38.02 -22.98 -13.63
C ARG A 48 -36.54 -23.24 -13.89
N CYS A 49 -36.26 -24.09 -14.88
CA CYS A 49 -34.93 -24.31 -15.45
C CYS A 49 -34.69 -23.44 -16.69
N SER A 50 -33.42 -23.15 -17.01
CA SER A 50 -33.07 -22.41 -18.23
C SER A 50 -33.08 -23.35 -19.43
N ILE A 51 -33.83 -22.98 -20.48
CA ILE A 51 -33.90 -23.75 -21.73
C ILE A 51 -32.67 -23.46 -22.62
N ASP A 52 -32.04 -22.28 -22.48
CA ASP A 52 -30.91 -21.86 -23.31
C ASP A 52 -29.55 -22.44 -22.87
N ARG A 53 -29.40 -22.75 -21.58
CA ARG A 53 -28.11 -23.21 -21.02
C ARG A 53 -28.31 -24.15 -19.84
N GLU A 54 -27.60 -25.26 -19.87
CA GLU A 54 -27.43 -26.14 -18.71
C GLU A 54 -25.94 -26.40 -18.48
N TYR A 55 -25.53 -26.43 -17.22
CA TYR A 55 -24.19 -26.87 -16.86
C TYR A 55 -24.19 -28.39 -16.77
N ILE A 56 -23.42 -29.05 -17.63
CA ILE A 56 -23.19 -30.49 -17.56
C ILE A 56 -22.25 -30.78 -16.38
N MET A 57 -22.80 -30.75 -15.17
CA MET A 57 -22.11 -31.02 -13.92
C MET A 57 -23.01 -31.87 -13.02
N SER A 58 -22.51 -33.01 -12.53
CA SER A 58 -23.25 -33.83 -11.56
C SER A 58 -23.55 -33.02 -10.28
N ALA A 59 -24.74 -33.24 -9.74
CA ALA A 59 -25.19 -32.65 -8.48
C ALA A 59 -24.25 -33.00 -7.31
N ASP A 60 -23.68 -34.20 -7.34
CA ASP A 60 -22.82 -34.77 -6.29
C ASP A 60 -21.42 -34.15 -6.27
N ILE A 61 -21.06 -33.34 -7.28
CA ILE A 61 -19.74 -32.70 -7.33
C ILE A 61 -19.61 -31.74 -6.14
N PRO A 62 -18.65 -31.98 -5.21
CA PRO A 62 -18.50 -31.13 -4.05
C PRO A 62 -18.03 -29.73 -4.44
N PHE A 63 -18.25 -28.76 -3.55
CA PHE A 63 -17.73 -27.41 -3.74
C PHE A 63 -16.22 -27.43 -4.00
N PRO A 64 -15.70 -26.72 -5.03
CA PRO A 64 -14.28 -26.69 -5.35
C PRO A 64 -13.54 -25.81 -4.35
N GLY A 65 -13.43 -26.32 -3.12
CA GLY A 65 -12.76 -25.70 -2.00
C GLY A 65 -11.25 -25.76 -2.12
N TYR A 66 -10.57 -25.13 -1.17
CA TYR A 66 -9.10 -24.97 -1.20
C TYR A 66 -8.36 -26.31 -1.30
N MET A 67 -8.77 -27.31 -0.53
CA MET A 67 -8.11 -28.63 -0.54
C MET A 67 -8.34 -29.39 -1.84
N GLU A 68 -9.55 -29.32 -2.40
CA GLU A 68 -9.91 -29.99 -3.64
C GLU A 68 -9.14 -29.38 -4.83
N GLN A 69 -9.09 -28.04 -4.94
CA GLN A 69 -8.30 -27.39 -5.97
C GLN A 69 -6.79 -27.65 -5.85
N LYS A 70 -6.26 -27.86 -4.64
CA LYS A 70 -4.87 -28.31 -4.46
C LYS A 70 -4.65 -29.73 -4.97
N ARG A 71 -5.60 -30.63 -4.76
CA ARG A 71 -5.55 -32.00 -5.29
C ARG A 71 -5.58 -31.98 -6.81
N GLN A 72 -6.50 -31.20 -7.40
CA GLN A 72 -6.61 -31.02 -8.86
C GLN A 72 -5.36 -30.39 -9.47
N LEU A 73 -4.74 -29.40 -8.80
CA LEU A 73 -3.48 -28.80 -9.23
C LEU A 73 -2.38 -29.86 -9.43
N THR A 74 -2.35 -30.90 -8.60
CA THR A 74 -1.37 -31.99 -8.73
C THR A 74 -1.59 -32.79 -10.01
N GLN A 75 -2.85 -33.03 -10.40
CA GLN A 75 -3.18 -33.69 -11.66
C GLN A 75 -2.90 -32.80 -12.86
N TRP A 76 -3.26 -31.52 -12.80
CA TRP A 76 -3.01 -30.57 -13.89
C TRP A 76 -1.52 -30.39 -14.20
N LYS A 77 -0.65 -30.54 -13.19
CA LYS A 77 0.80 -30.51 -13.41
C LYS A 77 1.36 -31.71 -14.17
N LYS A 78 0.64 -32.84 -14.20
CA LYS A 78 1.04 -34.00 -15.00
C LYS A 78 0.81 -33.74 -16.49
N THR A 79 -0.24 -33.00 -16.82
CA THR A 79 -0.67 -32.76 -18.21
C THR A 79 -0.23 -31.40 -18.77
N ASP A 80 0.03 -30.39 -17.94
CA ASP A 80 0.46 -29.05 -18.36
C ASP A 80 1.94 -28.78 -18.03
N PRO A 81 2.84 -28.83 -19.03
CA PRO A 81 4.26 -28.56 -18.83
C PRO A 81 4.55 -27.16 -18.27
N GLN A 82 3.71 -26.15 -18.57
CA GLN A 82 3.91 -24.79 -18.07
C GLN A 82 3.65 -24.71 -16.57
N LEU A 83 2.66 -25.43 -16.05
CA LEU A 83 2.41 -25.52 -14.60
C LEU A 83 3.52 -26.28 -13.87
N LYS A 84 4.12 -27.30 -14.51
CA LYS A 84 5.26 -28.05 -13.97
C LYS A 84 6.52 -27.20 -13.90
N ALA A 85 6.72 -26.27 -14.84
CA ALA A 85 7.87 -25.38 -14.88
C ALA A 85 7.89 -24.31 -13.76
N VAL A 86 6.76 -24.05 -13.11
CA VAL A 86 6.65 -23.11 -11.98
C VAL A 86 6.88 -23.85 -10.66
N HIS A 87 7.64 -23.21 -9.76
CA HIS A 87 7.89 -23.75 -8.43
C HIS A 87 6.60 -24.15 -7.69
N SER A 88 6.61 -25.31 -7.04
CA SER A 88 5.42 -25.93 -6.45
C SER A 88 4.73 -25.02 -5.44
N GLN A 89 5.49 -24.40 -4.54
CA GLN A 89 4.93 -23.51 -3.53
C GLN A 89 4.30 -22.23 -4.14
N VAL A 90 4.85 -21.74 -5.25
CA VAL A 90 4.28 -20.58 -5.96
C VAL A 90 2.89 -20.92 -6.49
N THR A 91 2.76 -22.07 -7.17
CA THR A 91 1.45 -22.52 -7.68
C THR A 91 0.43 -22.75 -6.56
N GLN A 92 0.86 -23.26 -5.41
CA GLN A 92 -0.01 -23.43 -4.24
C GLN A 92 -0.43 -22.09 -3.62
N ASP A 93 0.45 -21.07 -3.59
CA ASP A 93 0.10 -19.71 -3.17
C ASP A 93 -0.96 -19.10 -4.10
N VAL A 94 -0.93 -19.40 -5.40
CA VAL A 94 -1.96 -18.90 -6.34
C VAL A 94 -3.36 -19.37 -5.94
N VAL A 95 -3.50 -20.67 -5.64
CA VAL A 95 -4.77 -21.26 -5.18
C VAL A 95 -5.17 -20.65 -3.83
N LYS A 96 -4.21 -20.52 -2.90
CA LYS A 96 -4.46 -19.88 -1.59
C LYS A 96 -4.93 -18.43 -1.75
N ARG A 97 -4.33 -17.67 -2.66
CA ARG A 97 -4.67 -16.26 -2.94
C ARG A 97 -6.10 -16.11 -3.44
N LEU A 98 -6.57 -17.03 -4.29
CA LEU A 98 -7.96 -17.06 -4.73
C LEU A 98 -8.89 -17.32 -3.55
N HIS A 99 -8.63 -18.37 -2.76
CA HIS A 99 -9.49 -18.71 -1.62
C HIS A 99 -9.49 -17.64 -0.53
N ASN A 100 -8.37 -16.98 -0.27
CA ASN A 100 -8.34 -15.80 0.61
C ASN A 100 -9.25 -14.67 0.08
N SER A 101 -9.30 -14.48 -1.24
CA SER A 101 -10.18 -13.48 -1.87
C SER A 101 -11.66 -13.89 -1.78
N TRP A 102 -11.93 -15.19 -1.86
CA TRP A 102 -13.27 -15.78 -1.71
C TRP A 102 -13.78 -15.66 -0.27
N GLU A 103 -12.97 -16.00 0.72
CA GLU A 103 -13.34 -15.86 2.14
C GLU A 103 -13.52 -14.38 2.52
N ALA A 104 -12.66 -13.48 2.03
CA ALA A 104 -12.85 -12.04 2.22
C ALA A 104 -14.14 -11.53 1.57
N PHE A 105 -14.55 -12.09 0.42
CA PHE A 105 -15.84 -11.77 -0.21
C PHE A 105 -17.01 -12.23 0.67
N LYS A 106 -16.98 -13.47 1.18
CA LYS A 106 -18.02 -13.99 2.08
C LYS A 106 -18.18 -13.13 3.33
N GLN A 107 -17.07 -12.79 3.99
CA GLN A 107 -17.07 -11.98 5.21
C GLN A 107 -17.64 -10.57 4.98
N ARG A 108 -17.42 -9.98 3.80
CA ARG A 108 -17.89 -8.62 3.47
C ARG A 108 -19.28 -8.59 2.84
N GLY A 109 -19.78 -9.71 2.33
CA GLY A 109 -21.01 -9.80 1.55
C GLY A 109 -20.95 -9.19 0.14
N HIS A 110 -19.83 -8.59 -0.28
CA HIS A 110 -19.70 -7.95 -1.59
C HIS A 110 -18.26 -8.03 -2.14
N GLY A 111 -18.11 -7.83 -3.46
CA GLY A 111 -16.80 -7.80 -4.12
C GLY A 111 -16.27 -9.17 -4.58
N PHE A 112 -17.13 -9.97 -5.23
CA PHE A 112 -16.79 -11.30 -5.76
C PHE A 112 -15.45 -11.32 -6.52
N PRO A 113 -14.60 -12.35 -6.35
CA PRO A 113 -13.30 -12.45 -7.04
C PRO A 113 -13.41 -12.35 -8.57
N ARG A 114 -12.58 -11.49 -9.18
CA ARG A 114 -12.61 -11.24 -10.63
C ARG A 114 -11.47 -11.95 -11.35
N PHE A 115 -11.72 -12.34 -12.60
CA PHE A 115 -10.68 -12.85 -13.49
C PHE A 115 -9.58 -11.81 -13.67
N LYS A 116 -8.33 -12.27 -13.60
CA LYS A 116 -7.14 -11.46 -13.79
C LYS A 116 -6.86 -11.33 -15.28
N LYS A 117 -6.90 -10.08 -15.77
CA LYS A 117 -6.51 -9.72 -17.14
C LYS A 117 -4.99 -9.89 -17.33
N TYR A 118 -4.56 -10.05 -18.58
CA TYR A 118 -3.15 -10.11 -18.93
C TYR A 118 -2.36 -8.93 -18.33
N GLY A 119 -1.18 -9.19 -17.79
CA GLY A 119 -0.33 -8.19 -17.13
C GLY A 119 -0.83 -7.63 -15.78
N ARG A 120 -1.99 -8.08 -15.28
CA ARG A 120 -2.53 -7.66 -13.96
C ARG A 120 -2.12 -8.57 -12.81
N TYR A 121 -1.60 -9.76 -13.09
CA TYR A 121 -0.97 -10.61 -12.08
C TYR A 121 0.50 -10.22 -11.99
N GLN A 122 0.86 -9.47 -10.94
CA GLN A 122 2.15 -8.77 -10.86
C GLN A 122 3.11 -9.33 -9.82
N SER A 123 2.71 -10.35 -9.07
CA SER A 123 3.59 -10.91 -8.04
C SER A 123 3.33 -12.37 -7.76
N PHE A 124 4.39 -13.10 -7.42
CA PHE A 124 4.35 -14.46 -6.90
C PHE A 124 5.13 -14.57 -5.59
N LEU A 125 4.72 -15.49 -4.73
CA LEU A 125 5.27 -15.64 -3.37
C LEU A 125 5.97 -16.99 -3.23
N PHE A 126 7.17 -16.95 -2.66
CA PHE A 126 7.83 -18.08 -2.04
C PHE A 126 7.53 -18.04 -0.53
N PRO A 127 6.61 -18.89 -0.03
CA PRO A 127 6.07 -18.79 1.32
C PRO A 127 7.02 -19.28 2.41
N GLN A 128 8.09 -20.01 2.05
CA GLN A 128 9.04 -20.58 3.01
C GLN A 128 10.43 -20.74 2.35
N PHE A 129 11.47 -20.62 3.17
CA PHE A 129 12.86 -20.88 2.80
C PHE A 129 13.52 -21.71 3.90
N GLN A 130 14.31 -22.73 3.54
CA GLN A 130 15.02 -23.57 4.51
C GLN A 130 16.24 -22.86 5.10
N LYS A 131 16.96 -22.10 4.28
CA LYS A 131 18.14 -21.31 4.66
C LYS A 131 17.92 -19.86 4.27
N SER A 132 18.70 -18.95 4.86
CA SER A 132 18.74 -17.56 4.41
C SER A 132 19.02 -17.53 2.90
N PRO A 133 18.17 -16.92 2.07
CA PRO A 133 18.35 -16.92 0.62
C PRO A 133 19.40 -15.90 0.16
N PHE A 134 20.13 -15.25 1.07
CA PHE A 134 21.05 -14.16 0.79
C PHE A 134 22.51 -14.60 0.86
N VAL A 135 23.29 -14.19 -0.13
CA VAL A 135 24.76 -14.24 -0.11
C VAL A 135 25.26 -12.91 -0.70
N GLY A 136 25.90 -12.08 0.13
CA GLY A 136 26.29 -10.72 -0.25
C GLY A 136 25.11 -9.91 -0.82
N ASN A 137 25.33 -9.27 -1.98
CA ASN A 137 24.31 -8.52 -2.72
C ASN A 137 23.55 -9.40 -3.74
N GLN A 138 23.33 -10.68 -3.42
CA GLN A 138 22.54 -11.59 -4.24
C GLN A 138 21.49 -12.33 -3.42
N ILE A 139 20.36 -12.64 -4.05
CA ILE A 139 19.30 -13.47 -3.51
C ILE A 139 19.11 -14.71 -4.40
N LYS A 140 19.08 -15.90 -3.79
CA LYS A 140 18.78 -17.16 -4.47
C LYS A 140 17.27 -17.40 -4.47
N LEU A 141 16.67 -17.39 -5.66
CA LEU A 141 15.26 -17.71 -5.86
C LEU A 141 15.13 -19.14 -6.40
N PRO A 142 14.26 -20.00 -5.82
CA PRO A 142 14.07 -21.37 -6.29
C PRO A 142 13.73 -21.43 -7.78
N MET A 143 14.41 -22.30 -8.53
CA MET A 143 14.33 -22.48 -10.00
C MET A 143 14.70 -21.26 -10.87
N ILE A 144 14.84 -20.06 -10.32
CA ILE A 144 15.27 -18.84 -11.04
C ILE A 144 16.79 -18.63 -10.90
N GLY A 145 17.36 -19.08 -9.79
CA GLY A 145 18.79 -18.95 -9.49
C GLY A 145 19.15 -17.68 -8.72
N TRP A 146 20.41 -17.27 -8.82
CA TRP A 146 20.93 -16.08 -8.16
C TRP A 146 20.55 -14.81 -8.91
N VAL A 147 20.03 -13.82 -8.17
CA VAL A 147 19.63 -12.52 -8.71
C VAL A 147 20.31 -11.42 -7.88
N LYS A 148 20.90 -10.43 -8.54
CA LYS A 148 21.49 -9.27 -7.87
C LYS A 148 20.39 -8.46 -7.14
N ILE A 149 20.65 -8.09 -5.90
CA ILE A 149 19.74 -7.31 -5.04
C ILE A 149 20.45 -6.08 -4.51
N ASN A 150 19.76 -4.94 -4.45
CA ASN A 150 20.24 -3.76 -3.74
C ASN A 150 19.80 -3.81 -2.26
N LEU A 151 20.63 -4.43 -1.41
CA LEU A 151 20.37 -4.65 0.01
C LEU A 151 20.75 -3.43 0.86
N HIS A 152 20.05 -2.31 0.67
CA HIS A 152 20.26 -1.04 1.40
C HIS A 152 19.89 -1.09 2.90
N ARG A 153 19.38 -2.21 3.40
CA ARG A 153 19.07 -2.46 4.82
C ARG A 153 19.39 -3.91 5.11
N TYR A 154 20.21 -4.17 6.12
CA TYR A 154 20.47 -5.54 6.57
C TYR A 154 19.26 -6.12 7.30
N ILE A 155 19.17 -7.45 7.31
CA ILE A 155 18.17 -8.16 8.12
C ILE A 155 18.67 -8.08 9.58
N PRO A 156 17.87 -7.55 10.53
CA PRO A 156 18.31 -7.41 11.90
C PRO A 156 18.56 -8.77 12.55
N THR A 157 19.52 -8.81 13.48
CA THR A 157 19.83 -10.00 14.29
C THR A 157 18.57 -10.51 15.01
N GLY A 158 18.39 -11.84 15.05
CA GLY A 158 17.19 -12.47 15.65
C GLY A 158 15.97 -12.56 14.73
N PHE A 159 16.01 -11.97 13.53
CA PHE A 159 14.95 -12.13 12.52
C PHE A 159 15.28 -13.24 11.52
N ARG A 160 14.29 -14.10 11.27
CA ARG A 160 14.30 -15.09 10.17
C ARG A 160 13.47 -14.63 9.00
N VAL A 161 13.89 -15.05 7.80
CA VAL A 161 13.15 -14.81 6.56
C VAL A 161 12.01 -15.80 6.46
N LYS A 162 10.77 -15.31 6.60
CA LYS A 162 9.56 -16.13 6.50
C LYS A 162 9.22 -16.44 5.05
N GLY A 163 9.28 -15.43 4.18
CA GLY A 163 8.91 -15.58 2.78
C GLY A 163 9.40 -14.42 1.93
N VAL A 164 9.43 -14.64 0.62
CA VAL A 164 9.90 -13.67 -0.37
C VAL A 164 8.87 -13.56 -1.48
N ARG A 165 8.27 -12.39 -1.62
CA ARG A 165 7.36 -12.07 -2.73
C ARG A 165 8.11 -11.31 -3.79
N VAL A 166 8.18 -11.88 -4.98
CA VAL A 166 8.71 -11.19 -6.16
C VAL A 166 7.59 -10.34 -6.77
N VAL A 167 7.86 -9.06 -7.01
CA VAL A 167 6.90 -8.09 -7.54
C VAL A 167 7.45 -7.46 -8.82
N SER A 168 6.67 -7.58 -9.89
CA SER A 168 6.88 -6.90 -11.16
C SER A 168 6.19 -5.54 -11.14
N ARG A 169 6.93 -4.50 -11.53
CA ARG A 169 6.45 -3.14 -11.70
C ARG A 169 6.81 -2.66 -13.10
N CYS A 170 6.21 -1.55 -13.52
CA CYS A 170 6.52 -0.92 -14.80
C CYS A 170 6.41 -1.89 -16.00
N ARG A 171 5.36 -2.71 -16.01
CA ARG A 171 5.12 -3.77 -17.03
C ARG A 171 6.32 -4.71 -17.23
N GLY A 172 6.92 -5.22 -16.14
CA GLY A 172 8.03 -6.16 -16.24
C GLY A 172 9.42 -5.54 -16.38
N THR A 173 9.52 -4.20 -16.41
CA THR A 173 10.83 -3.54 -16.56
C THR A 173 11.51 -3.22 -15.23
N LYS A 174 10.79 -3.25 -14.11
CA LYS A 174 11.36 -3.08 -12.76
C LYS A 174 10.90 -4.22 -11.86
N TRP A 175 11.84 -4.81 -11.13
CA TRP A 175 11.59 -5.94 -10.26
C TRP A 175 11.99 -5.63 -8.83
N PHE A 176 11.16 -6.09 -7.90
CA PHE A 176 11.35 -5.93 -6.48
C PHE A 176 11.13 -7.25 -5.77
N VAL A 177 11.76 -7.41 -4.62
CA VAL A 177 11.43 -8.45 -3.65
C VAL A 177 10.90 -7.80 -2.38
N VAL A 178 9.76 -8.29 -1.90
CA VAL A 178 9.22 -7.97 -0.59
C VAL A 178 9.51 -9.17 0.31
N ILE A 179 10.43 -8.98 1.22
CA ILE A 179 10.91 -10.00 2.16
C ILE A 179 10.11 -9.84 3.45
N THR A 180 9.37 -10.87 3.82
CA THR A 180 8.71 -10.94 5.13
C THR A 180 9.70 -11.51 6.13
N ILE A 181 10.08 -10.70 7.11
CA ILE A 181 10.94 -11.10 8.24
C ILE A 181 10.08 -11.28 9.50
N GLN A 182 10.42 -12.29 10.28
CA GLN A 182 9.75 -12.62 11.54
C GLN A 182 10.82 -12.80 12.62
N ALA A 183 10.60 -12.20 13.78
CA ALA A 183 11.27 -12.54 15.02
C ALA A 183 10.21 -13.10 15.97
N ASP A 184 10.59 -14.03 16.82
CA ASP A 184 9.69 -14.64 17.80
C ASP A 184 9.71 -13.78 19.09
N VAL A 185 9.38 -12.50 18.92
CA VAL A 185 9.30 -11.49 19.98
C VAL A 185 7.93 -10.81 19.89
N SER A 186 7.21 -10.77 21.00
CA SER A 186 5.98 -9.97 21.12
C SER A 186 6.37 -8.53 21.41
N VAL A 187 5.98 -7.61 20.53
CA VAL A 187 6.16 -6.17 20.75
C VAL A 187 4.90 -5.67 21.44
N PRO A 188 4.96 -5.18 22.69
CA PRO A 188 3.79 -4.66 23.37
C PRO A 188 3.29 -3.40 22.66
N ASP A 189 1.98 -3.18 22.71
CA ASP A 189 1.42 -1.91 22.28
C ASP A 189 2.00 -0.78 23.13
N THR A 190 2.33 0.33 22.47
CA THR A 190 2.85 1.50 23.17
C THR A 190 1.67 2.26 23.78
N PRO A 191 1.58 2.44 25.10
CA PRO A 191 0.50 3.23 25.69
C PRO A 191 0.65 4.70 25.33
N SER A 192 -0.38 5.53 25.56
CA SER A 192 -0.24 6.98 25.46
C SER A 192 0.73 7.51 26.53
N TYR A 193 1.72 8.32 26.12
CA TYR A 193 2.73 8.88 27.02
C TYR A 193 3.27 10.21 26.48
N GLY A 194 4.04 10.90 27.33
CA GLY A 194 4.84 12.06 26.92
C GLY A 194 4.04 13.18 26.27
N ARG A 195 4.65 13.81 25.26
CA ARG A 195 4.06 14.96 24.55
C ARG A 195 3.00 14.50 23.56
N ALA A 196 1.80 15.08 23.65
CA ALA A 196 0.68 14.75 22.78
C ALA A 196 0.40 15.85 21.74
N ILE A 197 0.15 15.45 20.49
CA ILE A 197 -0.32 16.36 19.43
C ILE A 197 -1.57 15.80 18.75
N GLY A 198 -2.43 16.69 18.30
CA GLY A 198 -3.51 16.38 17.38
C GLY A 198 -3.11 16.77 15.96
N VAL A 199 -3.55 15.98 14.99
CA VAL A 199 -3.26 16.19 13.57
C VAL A 199 -4.57 16.17 12.80
N ASP A 200 -4.92 17.33 12.25
CA ASP A 200 -6.02 17.51 11.31
C ASP A 200 -5.47 17.37 9.88
N VAL A 201 -6.15 16.62 9.02
CA VAL A 201 -5.74 16.40 7.62
C VAL A 201 -6.73 17.05 6.66
N GLY A 202 -6.22 17.90 5.78
CA GLY A 202 -7.04 18.83 5.01
C GLY A 202 -6.77 18.82 3.51
N LEU A 203 -7.69 19.45 2.77
CA LEU A 203 -7.52 19.68 1.34
C LEU A 203 -6.91 21.06 1.00
N ASN A 204 -6.69 21.95 1.96
CA ASN A 204 -5.97 23.20 1.69
C ASN A 204 -4.51 23.00 2.07
N ASP A 205 -4.28 22.84 3.37
CA ASP A 205 -3.06 22.25 3.89
C ASP A 205 -3.23 20.75 3.99
N PHE A 206 -2.16 20.00 3.69
CA PHE A 206 -2.21 18.55 3.82
C PHE A 206 -2.44 18.13 5.26
N LEU A 207 -1.81 18.81 6.21
CA LEU A 207 -2.11 18.68 7.62
C LEU A 207 -1.86 19.97 8.40
N ALA A 208 -2.56 20.10 9.52
CA ALA A 208 -2.32 21.07 10.58
C ALA A 208 -2.17 20.32 11.91
N THR A 209 -1.29 20.83 12.77
CA THR A 209 -1.06 20.27 14.11
C THR A 209 -1.61 21.20 15.19
N SER A 210 -1.87 20.65 16.37
CA SER A 210 -2.29 21.39 17.57
C SER A 210 -1.25 22.39 18.08
N ASP A 211 -0.05 22.41 17.50
CA ASP A 211 1.04 23.32 17.86
C ASP A 211 1.18 24.48 16.86
N GLY A 212 0.26 24.59 15.90
CA GLY A 212 0.27 25.63 14.88
C GLY A 212 1.08 25.31 13.62
N LEU A 213 1.82 24.19 13.57
CA LEU A 213 2.49 23.76 12.34
C LEU A 213 1.44 23.41 11.28
N ARG A 214 1.57 23.99 10.09
CA ARG A 214 0.76 23.72 8.91
C ARG A 214 1.66 23.30 7.76
N ILE A 215 1.39 22.14 7.17
CA ILE A 215 2.15 21.63 6.03
C ILE A 215 1.29 21.80 4.79
N PRO A 216 1.69 22.66 3.83
CA PRO A 216 0.91 22.85 2.62
C PRO A 216 0.91 21.58 1.78
N ARG A 217 -0.13 21.38 0.97
CA ARG A 217 -0.13 20.28 0.01
C ARG A 217 0.96 20.51 -1.03
N SER A 218 1.81 19.50 -1.22
CA SER A 218 2.82 19.53 -2.27
C SER A 218 2.21 19.58 -3.68
N LYS A 219 2.68 20.50 -4.52
CA LYS A 219 2.15 20.69 -5.89
C LYS A 219 2.75 19.75 -6.95
N PHE A 220 3.83 19.03 -6.66
CA PHE A 220 4.51 18.15 -7.63
C PHE A 220 3.59 17.09 -8.27
N PHE A 221 2.47 16.78 -7.64
CA PHE A 221 1.45 15.90 -8.20
C PHE A 221 0.75 16.47 -9.43
N VAL A 222 0.55 17.79 -9.50
CA VAL A 222 -0.14 18.45 -10.62
C VAL A 222 0.71 18.35 -11.90
N ASP A 223 2.01 18.60 -11.79
CA ASP A 223 2.94 18.54 -12.92
C ASP A 223 3.07 17.12 -13.45
N LEU A 224 3.32 16.15 -12.56
CA LEU A 224 3.41 14.74 -12.92
C LEU A 224 2.08 14.19 -13.45
N GLN A 225 0.94 14.69 -12.97
CA GLN A 225 -0.38 14.33 -13.48
C GLN A 225 -0.60 14.86 -14.91
N SER A 226 -0.13 16.07 -15.20
CA SER A 226 -0.23 16.68 -16.52
C SER A 226 0.61 15.90 -17.54
N GLU A 227 1.84 15.54 -17.18
CA GLU A 227 2.70 14.66 -17.98
C GLU A 227 2.04 13.28 -18.18
N LEU A 228 1.44 12.72 -17.13
CA LEU A 228 0.76 11.43 -17.21
C LEU A 228 -0.41 11.45 -18.17
N LYS A 229 -1.24 12.50 -18.14
CA LYS A 229 -2.37 12.69 -19.06
C LYS A 229 -1.90 12.73 -20.51
N LEU A 230 -0.79 13.43 -20.77
CA LEU A 230 -0.18 13.51 -22.10
C LEU A 230 0.35 12.14 -22.56
N LEU A 231 1.06 11.40 -21.72
CA LEU A 231 1.55 10.06 -22.06
C LEU A 231 0.40 9.07 -22.30
N GLN A 232 -0.67 9.13 -21.49
CA GLN A 232 -1.86 8.30 -21.68
C GLN A 232 -2.57 8.60 -23.01
N ARG A 233 -2.74 9.87 -23.37
CA ARG A 233 -3.28 10.30 -24.69
C ARG A 233 -2.42 9.81 -25.85
N ARG A 234 -1.09 9.92 -25.73
CA ARG A 234 -0.16 9.40 -26.75
C ARG A 234 -0.23 7.89 -26.86
N ALA A 235 -0.44 7.18 -25.76
CA ALA A 235 -0.58 5.72 -25.76
C ALA A 235 -1.93 5.26 -26.33
N SER A 236 -3.02 6.00 -26.12
CA SER A 236 -4.36 5.64 -26.63
C SER A 236 -4.47 5.78 -28.15
N ARG A 237 -3.72 6.70 -28.76
CA ARG A 237 -3.64 6.86 -30.23
C ARG A 237 -2.86 5.76 -30.94
N LYS A 238 -2.17 4.88 -30.21
CA LYS A 238 -1.38 3.78 -30.80
C LYS A 238 -2.22 2.52 -30.92
N GLN A 239 -2.01 1.76 -32.00
CA GLN A 239 -2.67 0.48 -32.21
C GLN A 239 -2.38 -0.47 -31.03
N LYS A 240 -3.44 -0.87 -30.33
CA LYS A 240 -3.36 -1.74 -29.15
C LYS A 240 -2.67 -3.07 -29.51
N GLY A 241 -1.72 -3.49 -28.68
CA GLY A 241 -0.94 -4.72 -28.91
C GLY A 241 0.30 -4.55 -29.81
N SER A 242 0.44 -3.42 -30.53
CA SER A 242 1.66 -3.15 -31.29
C SER A 242 2.87 -2.94 -30.37
N LYS A 243 4.09 -3.19 -30.90
CA LYS A 243 5.35 -2.90 -30.21
C LYS A 243 5.44 -1.43 -29.76
N ASN A 244 4.91 -0.51 -30.56
CA ASN A 244 4.89 0.92 -30.25
C ASN A 244 3.92 1.26 -29.11
N TRP A 245 2.77 0.59 -29.05
CA TRP A 245 1.83 0.73 -27.94
C TRP A 245 2.43 0.20 -26.63
N GLU A 246 3.11 -0.95 -26.66
CA GLU A 246 3.75 -1.51 -25.47
C GLU A 246 4.85 -0.58 -24.95
N LYS A 247 5.71 -0.03 -25.83
CA LYS A 247 6.71 0.99 -25.47
C LYS A 247 6.06 2.21 -24.80
N ALA A 248 4.94 2.69 -25.31
CA ALA A 248 4.22 3.83 -24.72
C ALA A 248 3.60 3.47 -23.35
N GLN A 249 3.04 2.28 -23.20
CA GLN A 249 2.49 1.78 -21.95
C GLN A 249 3.55 1.60 -20.87
N ILE A 250 4.78 1.20 -21.24
CA ILE A 250 5.92 1.16 -20.31
C ILE A 250 6.22 2.57 -19.79
N LYS A 251 6.26 3.60 -20.65
CA LYS A 251 6.46 5.00 -20.23
C LYS A 251 5.38 5.46 -19.25
N VAL A 252 4.11 5.21 -19.57
CA VAL A 252 2.97 5.49 -18.67
C VAL A 252 3.15 4.78 -17.33
N SER A 253 3.50 3.49 -17.34
CA SER A 253 3.66 2.72 -16.11
C SER A 253 4.87 3.15 -15.27
N ARG A 254 5.95 3.64 -15.90
CA ARG A 254 7.11 4.21 -15.21
C ARG A 254 6.75 5.52 -14.52
N LEU A 255 5.97 6.38 -15.18
CA LEU A 255 5.54 7.64 -14.58
C LEU A 255 4.57 7.38 -13.41
N HIS A 256 3.62 6.46 -13.54
CA HIS A 256 2.80 6.02 -12.40
C HIS A 256 3.63 5.56 -11.21
N HIS A 257 4.68 4.77 -11.46
CA HIS A 257 5.60 4.30 -10.41
C HIS A 257 6.43 5.44 -9.80
N LYS A 258 6.78 6.47 -10.58
CA LYS A 258 7.44 7.68 -10.08
C LYS A 258 6.51 8.43 -9.13
N ILE A 259 5.27 8.66 -9.53
CA ILE A 259 4.25 9.34 -8.71
C ILE A 259 4.03 8.62 -7.37
N ASP A 260 3.84 7.29 -7.41
CA ASP A 260 3.64 6.46 -6.22
C ASP A 260 4.82 6.54 -5.24
N ASN A 261 6.05 6.48 -5.78
CA ASN A 261 7.27 6.59 -4.98
C ASN A 261 7.46 7.99 -4.39
N THR A 262 7.30 9.05 -5.18
CA THR A 262 7.44 10.43 -4.70
C THR A 262 6.39 10.74 -3.63
N ARG A 263 5.16 10.25 -3.79
CA ARG A 263 4.12 10.35 -2.77
C ARG A 263 4.51 9.68 -1.47
N SER A 264 4.90 8.42 -1.57
CA SER A 264 5.23 7.61 -0.40
C SER A 264 6.43 8.21 0.35
N ASP A 265 7.47 8.66 -0.38
CA ASP A 265 8.64 9.32 0.19
C ASP A 265 8.26 10.60 0.96
N TRP A 266 7.47 11.47 0.35
CA TRP A 266 6.99 12.69 1.00
C TRP A 266 6.15 12.39 2.24
N GLN A 267 5.22 11.44 2.17
CA GLN A 267 4.42 11.01 3.30
C GLN A 267 5.26 10.40 4.43
N PHE A 268 6.30 9.62 4.11
CA PHE A 268 7.26 9.11 5.10
C PHE A 268 7.98 10.24 5.82
N LYS A 269 8.49 11.23 5.09
CA LYS A 269 9.17 12.40 5.68
C LYS A 269 8.24 13.15 6.63
N VAL A 270 7.00 13.38 6.23
CA VAL A 270 5.98 14.02 7.08
C VAL A 270 5.69 13.19 8.33
N ALA A 271 5.49 11.87 8.19
CA ALA A 271 5.23 11.00 9.34
C ALA A 271 6.41 10.93 10.31
N HIS A 272 7.64 10.92 9.81
CA HIS A 272 8.84 10.98 10.64
C HIS A 272 8.91 12.30 11.40
N ALA A 273 8.68 13.44 10.73
CA ALA A 273 8.69 14.76 11.36
C ALA A 273 7.65 14.88 12.49
N LEU A 274 6.44 14.31 12.31
CA LEU A 274 5.44 14.27 13.40
C LEU A 274 5.92 13.44 14.60
N CYS A 275 6.57 12.29 14.35
CA CYS A 275 7.14 11.46 15.41
C CYS A 275 8.38 12.06 16.08
N ASP A 276 9.03 13.05 15.46
CA ASP A 276 10.11 13.82 16.09
C ASP A 276 9.55 14.85 17.08
N GLN A 277 8.36 15.38 16.80
CA GLN A 277 7.72 16.42 17.60
C GLN A 277 6.90 15.88 18.77
N ALA A 278 6.41 14.64 18.71
CA ALA A 278 5.49 14.11 19.71
C ALA A 278 5.69 12.61 20.01
N ASP A 279 5.21 12.21 21.19
CA ASP A 279 5.19 10.82 21.67
C ASP A 279 3.83 10.16 21.43
N SER A 280 2.76 10.91 21.65
CA SER A 280 1.37 10.53 21.38
C SER A 280 0.80 11.39 20.25
N ILE A 281 0.33 10.74 19.20
CA ILE A 281 -0.27 11.40 18.04
C ILE A 281 -1.74 10.98 17.94
N PHE A 282 -2.63 11.96 17.79
CA PHE A 282 -4.05 11.74 17.60
C PHE A 282 -4.48 12.23 16.23
N VAL A 283 -5.25 11.41 15.51
CA VAL A 283 -5.82 11.74 14.20
C VAL A 283 -7.32 11.49 14.20
N GLU A 284 -8.05 12.11 13.29
CA GLU A 284 -9.48 11.86 13.15
C GLU A 284 -9.79 10.47 12.59
N ASP A 285 -10.89 9.88 13.05
CA ASP A 285 -11.45 8.67 12.46
C ASP A 285 -12.40 8.98 11.29
N ILE A 286 -11.84 9.55 10.21
CA ILE A 286 -12.58 9.83 8.98
C ILE A 286 -12.53 8.64 8.02
N ASP A 287 -13.69 8.29 7.45
CA ASP A 287 -13.74 7.43 6.26
C ASP A 287 -13.47 8.24 4.99
N TYR A 288 -12.19 8.33 4.62
CA TYR A 288 -11.76 9.04 3.41
C TYR A 288 -12.34 8.47 2.10
N ARG A 289 -12.95 7.26 2.11
CA ARG A 289 -13.61 6.69 0.93
C ARG A 289 -14.88 7.46 0.57
N VAL A 290 -15.57 8.02 1.56
CA VAL A 290 -16.75 8.86 1.33
C VAL A 290 -16.33 10.15 0.66
N MET A 291 -15.28 10.80 1.18
CA MET A 291 -14.71 12.01 0.60
C MET A 291 -14.23 11.79 -0.85
N ALA A 292 -13.64 10.62 -1.13
CA ALA A 292 -13.20 10.24 -2.47
C ALA A 292 -14.34 10.08 -3.50
N LYS A 293 -15.59 9.88 -3.06
CA LYS A 293 -16.77 9.76 -3.94
C LYS A 293 -17.48 11.09 -4.20
N GLY A 294 -17.17 12.14 -3.44
CA GLY A 294 -17.79 13.47 -3.58
C GLY A 294 -17.15 14.35 -4.65
N PHE A 295 -17.57 15.61 -4.70
CA PHE A 295 -17.08 16.61 -5.67
C PHE A 295 -15.56 16.83 -5.60
N LEU A 296 -14.96 16.71 -4.40
CA LEU A 296 -13.51 16.82 -4.18
C LEU A 296 -12.77 15.47 -4.31
N GLY A 297 -13.40 14.48 -4.93
CA GLY A 297 -12.88 13.11 -5.01
C GLY A 297 -11.50 13.01 -5.65
N LYS A 298 -11.26 13.78 -6.72
CA LYS A 298 -9.95 13.82 -7.39
C LYS A 298 -8.82 14.29 -6.46
N HIS A 299 -9.04 15.39 -5.74
CA HIS A 299 -8.04 15.96 -4.82
C HIS A 299 -7.83 15.06 -3.60
N SER A 300 -8.88 14.40 -3.13
CA SER A 300 -8.83 13.45 -2.02
C SER A 300 -8.04 12.19 -2.38
N LEU A 301 -8.27 11.64 -3.58
CA LEU A 301 -7.52 10.51 -4.12
C LEU A 301 -6.06 10.86 -4.37
N ASP A 302 -5.77 12.10 -4.77
CA ASP A 302 -4.40 12.56 -4.96
C ASP A 302 -3.66 12.69 -3.63
N ALA A 303 -4.28 13.33 -2.62
CA ALA A 303 -3.71 13.46 -1.27
C ALA A 303 -3.47 12.10 -0.58
N SER A 304 -4.30 11.10 -0.89
CA SER A 304 -4.13 9.73 -0.39
C SER A 304 -4.08 9.63 1.15
N PHE A 305 -4.99 10.32 1.85
CA PHE A 305 -5.02 10.37 3.32
C PHE A 305 -5.07 8.99 3.98
N GLY A 306 -5.83 8.04 3.42
CA GLY A 306 -5.86 6.68 3.94
C GLY A 306 -4.49 5.98 3.88
N GLN A 307 -3.71 6.22 2.81
CA GLN A 307 -2.33 5.72 2.71
C GLN A 307 -1.44 6.38 3.76
N PHE A 308 -1.58 7.69 3.95
CA PHE A 308 -0.83 8.43 4.97
C PHE A 308 -1.13 7.94 6.39
N ARG A 309 -2.40 7.71 6.75
CA ARG A 309 -2.79 7.17 8.07
C ARG A 309 -2.15 5.80 8.35
N GLU A 310 -2.18 4.89 7.38
CA GLU A 310 -1.54 3.56 7.52
C GLU A 310 -0.01 3.67 7.62
N LEU A 311 0.60 4.57 6.85
CA LEU A 311 2.02 4.84 6.91
C LEU A 311 2.41 5.42 8.26
N LEU A 312 1.68 6.44 8.75
CA LEU A 312 1.91 7.07 10.05
C LEU A 312 1.80 6.03 11.17
N LYS A 313 0.79 5.16 11.13
CA LYS A 313 0.65 4.03 12.05
C LYS A 313 1.89 3.13 12.07
N TRP A 314 2.39 2.79 10.89
CA TRP A 314 3.60 1.98 10.78
C TRP A 314 4.85 2.69 11.31
N VAL A 315 5.02 3.98 11.02
CA VAL A 315 6.16 4.79 11.52
C VAL A 315 6.09 4.93 13.03
N CYS A 316 4.91 5.25 13.60
CA CYS A 316 4.71 5.34 15.04
C CYS A 316 5.07 4.03 15.73
N TRP A 317 4.52 2.91 15.24
CA TRP A 317 4.84 1.58 15.76
C TRP A 317 6.34 1.27 15.69
N LYS A 318 6.99 1.62 14.57
CA LYS A 318 8.44 1.43 14.40
C LYS A 318 9.29 2.27 15.35
N ARG A 319 8.81 3.45 15.73
CA ARG A 319 9.51 4.40 16.60
C ARG A 319 9.08 4.31 18.07
N GLY A 320 8.22 3.37 18.43
CA GLY A 320 7.67 3.26 19.78
C GLY A 320 6.85 4.47 20.19
N LYS A 321 6.09 5.05 19.25
CA LYS A 321 5.19 6.19 19.45
C LYS A 321 3.75 5.72 19.46
N PHE A 322 2.90 6.40 20.22
CA PHE A 322 1.48 6.11 20.27
C PHE A 322 0.74 6.81 19.14
N LEU A 323 -0.16 6.09 18.47
CA LEU A 323 -1.08 6.65 17.49
C LEU A 323 -2.47 6.10 17.76
N ALA A 324 -3.44 6.98 17.95
CA ALA A 324 -4.84 6.60 18.09
C ALA A 324 -5.75 7.53 17.29
N THR A 325 -6.96 7.04 17.04
CA THR A 325 -7.99 7.81 16.37
C THR A 325 -9.08 8.25 17.32
N VAL A 326 -9.58 9.47 17.08
CA VAL A 326 -10.64 10.12 17.86
C VAL A 326 -11.85 10.39 16.97
N ASP A 327 -13.01 10.60 17.59
CA ASP A 327 -14.19 10.97 16.81
C ASP A 327 -13.98 12.34 16.13
N HIS A 328 -14.18 12.34 14.82
CA HIS A 328 -14.11 13.49 13.92
C HIS A 328 -15.33 14.43 14.00
N ARG A 329 -16.46 14.00 14.60
CA ARG A 329 -17.70 14.78 14.55
C ARG A 329 -17.57 16.08 15.33
N GLY A 330 -17.82 17.21 14.67
CA GLY A 330 -17.83 18.54 15.29
C GLY A 330 -16.45 19.08 15.68
N THR A 331 -15.34 18.41 15.34
CA THR A 331 -13.98 18.88 15.66
C THR A 331 -13.72 20.29 15.13
N SER A 332 -14.20 20.57 13.91
CA SER A 332 -14.04 21.88 13.27
C SER A 332 -15.06 22.93 13.70
N LYS A 333 -15.95 22.60 14.64
CA LYS A 333 -17.02 23.47 15.15
C LYS A 333 -16.91 23.68 16.66
N GLN A 334 -15.83 23.26 17.30
CA GLN A 334 -15.70 23.32 18.75
C GLN A 334 -14.53 24.22 19.13
N CYS A 335 -14.75 25.13 20.08
CA CYS A 335 -13.66 25.89 20.65
C CYS A 335 -12.74 24.97 21.48
N PRO A 336 -11.42 24.91 21.19
CA PRO A 336 -10.51 24.05 21.93
C PRO A 336 -10.28 24.52 23.38
N LYS A 337 -10.56 25.80 23.68
CA LYS A 337 -10.34 26.40 25.01
C LYS A 337 -11.53 26.23 25.95
N CYS A 338 -12.75 26.58 25.53
CA CYS A 338 -13.94 26.56 26.39
C CYS A 338 -15.00 25.52 25.98
N GLY A 339 -14.83 24.83 24.84
CA GLY A 339 -15.78 23.83 24.36
C GLY A 339 -17.04 24.38 23.69
N ALA A 340 -17.24 25.71 23.64
CA ALA A 340 -18.37 26.33 22.95
C ALA A 340 -18.46 25.91 21.48
N GLU A 341 -19.67 25.67 21.00
CA GLU A 341 -19.91 25.33 19.60
C GLU A 341 -19.89 26.59 18.73
N TRP A 342 -19.31 26.45 17.55
CA TRP A 342 -19.19 27.47 16.53
C TRP A 342 -20.10 27.12 15.36
N ASP A 343 -21.06 28.00 15.07
CA ASP A 343 -21.85 27.89 13.86
C ASP A 343 -21.17 28.62 12.70
N ASN A 344 -20.31 27.90 11.98
CA ASN A 344 -19.46 28.50 10.95
C ASN A 344 -19.52 27.73 9.63
N ASN A 345 -19.63 28.49 8.54
CA ASN A 345 -19.50 27.97 7.18
C ASN A 345 -18.02 27.61 6.88
N LEU A 346 -17.81 26.68 5.95
CA LEU A 346 -16.49 26.18 5.52
C LEU A 346 -15.54 27.26 4.99
N SER A 347 -16.06 28.42 4.59
CA SER A 347 -15.31 29.57 4.11
C SER A 347 -14.52 30.27 5.22
N ILE A 348 -14.95 30.16 6.48
CA ILE A 348 -14.30 30.80 7.62
C ILE A 348 -13.01 30.01 7.94
N ARG A 349 -11.87 30.69 7.86
CA ARG A 349 -10.53 30.11 8.09
C ARG A 349 -9.86 30.57 9.36
N TRP A 350 -10.36 31.65 9.95
CA TRP A 350 -9.92 32.17 11.22
C TRP A 350 -11.12 32.18 12.16
N HIS A 351 -10.99 31.57 13.33
CA HIS A 351 -12.05 31.53 14.33
C HIS A 351 -11.67 32.43 15.49
N THR A 352 -12.64 33.22 15.95
CA THR A 352 -12.57 33.99 17.19
C THR A 352 -13.79 33.60 18.03
N CYS A 353 -13.56 33.08 19.23
CA CYS A 353 -14.62 32.63 20.14
C CYS A 353 -15.14 33.82 20.95
N THR A 354 -16.45 34.04 20.92
CA THR A 354 -17.15 35.09 21.67
C THR A 354 -17.16 34.84 23.18
N GLU A 355 -17.16 33.58 23.61
CA GLU A 355 -17.25 33.20 25.04
C GLU A 355 -15.92 33.37 25.80
N CYS A 356 -14.79 33.06 25.16
CA CYS A 356 -13.49 32.98 25.86
C CYS A 356 -12.33 33.73 25.18
N GLY A 357 -12.62 34.44 24.08
CA GLY A 357 -11.65 35.23 23.32
C GLY A 357 -10.62 34.43 22.53
N TYR A 358 -10.70 33.08 22.49
CA TYR A 358 -9.75 32.26 21.73
C TYR A 358 -9.77 32.65 20.25
N SER A 359 -8.59 32.89 19.66
CA SER A 359 -8.48 33.26 18.25
C SER A 359 -7.35 32.50 17.57
N ASN A 360 -7.65 31.72 16.52
CA ASN A 360 -6.66 30.95 15.78
C ASN A 360 -7.18 30.51 14.41
N ASN A 361 -6.30 29.96 13.58
CA ASN A 361 -6.67 29.28 12.35
C ASN A 361 -7.57 28.07 12.64
N ARG A 362 -8.58 27.86 11.77
CA ARG A 362 -9.54 26.76 11.89
C ARG A 362 -8.91 25.38 11.94
N ASP A 363 -7.97 25.09 11.05
CA ASP A 363 -7.37 23.75 10.94
C ASP A 363 -6.49 23.46 12.18
N VAL A 364 -5.86 24.49 12.76
CA VAL A 364 -5.11 24.40 14.02
C VAL A 364 -6.06 24.20 15.21
N ALA A 365 -7.16 24.95 15.27
CA ALA A 365 -8.18 24.77 16.31
C ALA A 365 -8.80 23.36 16.28
N SER A 366 -9.11 22.84 15.09
CA SER A 366 -9.56 21.44 14.92
C SER A 366 -8.51 20.46 15.46
N ALA A 367 -7.23 20.66 15.14
CA ALA A 367 -6.14 19.84 15.63
C ALA A 367 -5.99 19.89 17.16
N GLU A 368 -6.21 21.05 17.80
CA GLU A 368 -6.26 21.16 19.26
C GLU A 368 -7.44 20.39 19.86
N VAL A 369 -8.64 20.45 19.27
CA VAL A 369 -9.80 19.65 19.71
C VAL A 369 -9.50 18.15 19.59
N ILE A 370 -8.90 17.73 18.48
CA ILE A 370 -8.47 16.33 18.25
C ILE A 370 -7.50 15.87 19.35
N ARG A 371 -6.52 16.70 19.69
CA ARG A 371 -5.57 16.43 20.78
C ARG A 371 -6.31 16.26 22.11
N ASN A 372 -7.20 17.19 22.44
CA ASN A 372 -7.91 17.21 23.73
C ASN A 372 -8.78 15.96 23.88
N ARG A 373 -9.57 15.59 22.86
CA ARG A 373 -10.34 14.33 22.82
C ARG A 373 -9.45 13.10 22.93
N GLY A 374 -8.26 13.15 22.32
CA GLY A 374 -7.28 12.08 22.39
C GLY A 374 -6.74 11.87 23.80
N ILE A 375 -6.38 12.96 24.48
CA ILE A 375 -5.90 12.93 25.87
C ILE A 375 -6.99 12.43 26.82
N GLU A 376 -8.23 12.87 26.63
CA GLU A 376 -9.38 12.44 27.43
C GLU A 376 -9.66 10.94 27.27
N LYS A 377 -9.68 10.45 26.03
CA LYS A 377 -9.94 9.03 25.72
C LYS A 377 -8.76 8.11 26.08
N TYR A 378 -7.53 8.61 25.97
CA TYR A 378 -6.30 7.86 26.20
C TYR A 378 -5.41 8.62 27.20
N PRO A 379 -5.78 8.60 28.50
CA PRO A 379 -5.04 9.30 29.53
C PRO A 379 -3.58 8.84 29.55
N ARG A 380 -2.68 9.79 29.80
CA ARG A 380 -1.24 9.51 29.80
C ARG A 380 -0.91 8.54 30.93
N THR A 381 -0.15 7.50 30.59
CA THR A 381 0.49 6.70 31.63
C THR A 381 1.59 7.55 32.28
N ILE A 382 1.41 7.87 33.57
CA ILE A 382 2.43 8.54 34.39
C ILE A 382 3.50 7.49 34.68
N GLY A 383 4.48 7.39 33.79
CA GLY A 383 5.59 6.45 33.91
C GLY A 383 6.70 6.85 32.98
N GLU A 384 7.81 7.33 33.54
CA GLU A 384 8.99 7.80 32.83
C GLU A 384 9.55 6.72 31.90
N ARG A 385 9.35 6.88 30.58
CA ARG A 385 10.25 6.28 29.60
C ARG A 385 11.28 7.33 29.21
N LYS A 386 12.54 7.12 29.58
CA LYS A 386 13.67 7.90 29.08
C LYS A 386 13.62 7.95 27.54
N PRO A 387 13.70 9.13 26.90
CA PRO A 387 13.79 9.20 25.45
C PRO A 387 15.05 8.47 24.96
N PRO A 388 15.02 7.79 23.81
CA PRO A 388 16.25 7.31 23.19
C PRO A 388 17.18 8.51 22.93
N ALA A 389 18.47 8.33 23.22
CA ALA A 389 19.49 9.37 23.26
C ALA A 389 19.44 10.34 22.06
N ILE A 390 19.70 11.62 22.38
CA ILE A 390 19.73 12.77 21.47
C ILE A 390 20.61 12.46 20.26
N GLY A 391 19.99 12.20 19.12
CA GLY A 391 20.62 12.34 17.82
C GLY A 391 20.39 13.78 17.35
N VAL A 392 21.43 14.61 17.42
CA VAL A 392 21.43 15.94 16.80
C VAL A 392 21.23 15.75 15.29
N LEU A 393 20.13 16.30 14.74
CA LEU A 393 19.97 16.43 13.30
C LEU A 393 20.17 17.89 12.90
N SER A 394 21.41 18.19 12.53
CA SER A 394 21.70 19.23 11.55
C SER A 394 21.07 18.81 10.22
N GLY A 395 19.94 19.40 9.87
CA GLY A 395 19.21 19.03 8.66
C GLY A 395 18.10 20.00 8.35
N ILE A 396 18.50 21.21 7.96
CA ILE A 396 17.68 22.27 7.37
C ILE A 396 16.53 21.67 6.55
N PHE A 397 15.32 22.13 6.84
CA PHE A 397 14.09 21.92 6.06
C PHE A 397 14.31 22.32 4.60
N ASN A 398 14.91 21.43 3.82
CA ASN A 398 15.05 21.60 2.39
C ASN A 398 14.29 20.43 1.73
N LEU A 399 12.97 20.59 1.68
CA LEU A 399 12.03 19.64 1.09
C LEU A 399 12.16 19.54 -0.45
N ASP A 400 13.07 20.32 -1.06
CA ASP A 400 13.20 20.44 -2.51
C ASP A 400 14.23 19.50 -3.16
N LYS A 401 15.03 18.74 -2.40
CA LYS A 401 15.97 17.79 -3.01
C LYS A 401 15.33 16.42 -3.22
N CYS A 402 14.54 16.32 -4.29
CA CYS A 402 14.08 15.08 -4.90
C CYS A 402 15.23 14.31 -5.56
N TYR A 403 16.18 13.78 -4.79
CA TYR A 403 17.16 12.80 -5.28
C TYR A 403 17.25 11.62 -4.31
N ALA A 404 16.28 10.71 -4.42
CA ALA A 404 16.43 9.38 -3.85
C ALA A 404 17.53 8.65 -4.65
N GLY A 405 18.56 8.18 -3.93
CA GLY A 405 19.75 7.53 -4.44
C GLY A 405 19.48 6.54 -5.57
N ILE A 406 19.95 6.91 -6.76
CA ILE A 406 20.18 6.01 -7.88
C ILE A 406 21.58 5.43 -7.63
N PRO A 407 21.75 4.11 -7.45
CA PRO A 407 23.07 3.51 -7.65
C PRO A 407 23.48 3.82 -9.10
N ASN A 408 24.65 4.44 -9.26
CA ASN A 408 25.28 4.89 -10.51
C ASN A 408 25.57 3.74 -11.52
N CYS A 409 24.56 2.96 -11.90
CA CYS A 409 24.66 1.97 -12.97
C CYS A 409 23.88 2.35 -14.23
N GLU A 410 23.27 3.54 -14.28
CA GLU A 410 22.55 4.06 -15.44
C GLU A 410 23.27 5.25 -16.12
N ILE A 411 24.54 5.52 -15.80
CA ILE A 411 25.35 6.52 -16.51
C ILE A 411 26.39 5.79 -17.36
N GLY A 412 26.12 5.74 -18.66
CA GLY A 412 27.02 5.21 -19.66
C GLY A 412 26.89 6.02 -20.94
N LYS A 413 27.36 7.27 -20.89
CA LYS A 413 28.05 8.03 -21.96
C LYS A 413 28.34 9.47 -21.48
N PRO A 414 29.46 10.07 -21.93
CA PRO A 414 30.10 11.20 -21.26
C PRO A 414 29.36 12.50 -21.56
N ALA A 415 29.20 13.34 -20.54
CA ALA A 415 28.94 14.76 -20.74
C ALA A 415 30.10 15.52 -20.10
N LEU A 416 30.92 16.09 -20.98
CA LEU A 416 31.92 17.11 -20.72
C LEU A 416 31.26 18.38 -20.16
N TYR A 417 32.11 19.19 -19.51
CA TYR A 417 31.93 20.56 -19.02
C TYR A 417 31.47 20.72 -17.56
N SER A 418 32.50 21.05 -16.74
CA SER A 418 32.60 22.08 -15.68
C SER A 418 31.37 22.40 -14.83
#